data_AF-A0A957ZB80-F1
#
_entry.id   AF-A0A957ZB80-F1
#
_cell.length_a   1.000
_cell.length_b   1.000
_cell.length_c   1.000
_cell.angle_alpha   90.00
_cell.angle_beta   90.00
_cell.angle_gamma   90.00
#
_symmetry.space_group_name_H-M   'P 1'
#
loop_
_entity.id
_entity.type
_entity.pdbx_description
1 polymer ?
#
loop_
_entity_poly.entity_id
_entity_poly.type
_entity_poly.pdbx_seq_one_letter_code
_entity_poly.pdbx_strand_id
1 'polypeptide(L)'
;FGDVDEDSGLHPIHALLRIRAKYAPLMTVQVVAFPQDGVLGASTLDLMRQALRAGADLVGGIPWIEETPELQRQHTDMCFALAKEFNCDLHFVCDDVIDPLMRTLEYVAQQTIAQQWQGRVSATQCAALAAYDDEYVARVIELVRQAGLTIFCNSHVALIATDFAPQQPWPRGITRVAELLAAGV
;
A
#
# COMPACT_ATOMS: atom_id res chain seq x y z
N PHE A 1 -0.13 6.91 8.72
CA PHE A 1 -0.49 5.51 8.95
C PHE A 1 -0.65 5.34 10.44
N GLY A 2 -1.79 4.82 10.88
CA GLY A 2 -1.98 4.35 12.25
C GLY A 2 -2.15 2.86 12.20
N ASP A 3 -1.27 2.15 12.89
CA ASP A 3 -1.30 0.69 12.92
C ASP A 3 -2.58 0.22 13.61
N VAL A 4 -3.15 -0.84 13.04
CA VAL A 4 -4.39 -1.48 13.46
C VAL A 4 -4.17 -2.99 13.36
N ASP A 5 -3.89 -3.59 14.51
CA ASP A 5 -3.61 -5.01 14.67
C ASP A 5 -4.05 -5.42 16.09
N GLU A 6 -3.83 -6.69 16.44
CA GLU A 6 -4.31 -7.25 17.72
C GLU A 6 -3.55 -6.70 18.94
N ASP A 7 -2.32 -6.24 18.75
CA ASP A 7 -1.46 -5.71 19.81
C ASP A 7 -1.74 -4.22 20.07
N SER A 8 -1.86 -3.43 19.00
CA SER A 8 -2.07 -1.98 19.04
C SER A 8 -3.55 -1.59 19.17
N GLY A 9 -4.45 -2.42 18.65
CA GLY A 9 -5.89 -2.17 18.58
C GLY A 9 -6.19 -0.88 17.82
N LEU A 10 -6.85 0.08 18.49
CA LEU A 10 -7.21 1.38 17.91
C LEU A 10 -6.41 2.56 18.51
N HIS A 11 -5.41 2.28 19.35
CA HIS A 11 -4.67 3.34 20.03
C HIS A 11 -3.96 4.30 19.06
N PRO A 12 -3.25 3.83 18.00
CA PRO A 12 -2.61 4.72 17.04
C PRO A 12 -3.63 5.61 16.30
N ILE A 13 -4.78 5.03 15.92
CA ILE A 13 -5.86 5.77 15.25
C ILE A 13 -6.39 6.90 16.13
N HIS A 14 -6.76 6.60 17.37
CA HIS A 14 -7.26 7.64 18.29
C HIS A 14 -6.21 8.73 18.55
N ALA A 15 -4.92 8.38 18.62
CA ALA A 15 -3.86 9.36 18.76
C ALA A 15 -3.76 10.28 17.53
N LEU A 16 -3.75 9.72 16.33
CA LEU A 16 -3.71 10.48 15.08
C LEU A 16 -4.92 11.39 14.90
N LEU A 17 -6.12 10.93 15.27
CA LEU A 17 -7.34 11.76 15.23
C LEU A 17 -7.26 12.95 16.18
N ARG A 18 -6.66 12.79 17.38
CA ARG A 18 -6.39 13.91 18.30
C ARG A 18 -5.36 14.88 17.73
N ILE A 19 -4.32 14.38 17.09
CA ILE A 19 -3.30 15.19 16.39
C ILE A 19 -3.96 15.99 15.26
N ARG A 20 -4.79 15.35 14.43
CA ARG A 20 -5.56 15.99 13.37
C ARG A 20 -6.40 17.15 13.90
N ALA A 21 -7.14 16.94 14.99
CA ALA A 21 -7.94 18.00 15.62
C ALA A 21 -7.08 19.15 16.18
N LYS A 22 -5.97 18.82 16.86
CA LYS A 22 -5.06 19.81 17.47
C LYS A 22 -4.38 20.70 16.44
N TYR A 23 -4.02 20.14 15.28
CA TYR A 23 -3.23 20.84 14.26
C TYR A 23 -4.02 21.24 13.00
N ALA A 24 -5.36 21.09 13.03
CA ALA A 24 -6.23 21.50 11.92
C ALA A 24 -6.03 22.95 11.42
N PRO A 25 -5.67 23.95 12.27
CA PRO A 25 -5.38 25.30 11.77
C PRO A 25 -4.08 25.42 10.96
N LEU A 26 -3.18 24.43 11.03
CA LEU A 26 -1.86 24.47 10.42
C LEU A 26 -1.72 23.52 9.23
N MET A 27 -2.39 22.36 9.27
CA MET A 27 -2.27 21.34 8.23
C MET A 27 -3.51 20.43 8.19
N THR A 28 -3.75 19.88 7.00
CA THR A 28 -4.66 18.75 6.82
C THR A 28 -3.91 17.46 7.09
N VAL A 29 -4.44 16.63 7.99
CA VAL A 29 -3.89 15.30 8.30
C VAL A 29 -4.90 14.26 7.82
N GLN A 30 -4.49 13.42 6.89
CA GLN A 30 -5.23 12.21 6.52
C GLN A 30 -4.72 11.02 7.33
N VAL A 31 -5.64 10.20 7.82
CA VAL A 31 -5.36 9.04 8.66
C VAL A 31 -5.68 7.77 7.88
N VAL A 32 -4.65 6.96 7.62
CA VAL A 32 -4.79 5.63 7.02
C VAL A 32 -4.88 4.61 8.16
N ALA A 33 -5.96 3.81 8.20
CA ALA A 33 -6.04 2.64 9.06
C ALA A 33 -5.19 1.52 8.43
N PHE A 34 -4.12 1.08 9.10
CA PHE A 34 -3.10 0.25 8.47
C PHE A 34 -2.91 -1.10 9.17
N PRO A 35 -3.12 -2.23 8.49
CA PRO A 35 -2.96 -3.55 9.08
C PRO A 35 -1.49 -3.99 8.98
N GLN A 36 -0.64 -3.45 9.85
CA GLN A 36 0.83 -3.63 9.81
C GLN A 36 1.25 -5.11 9.78
N ASP A 37 0.54 -5.97 10.51
CA ASP A 37 0.77 -7.43 10.59
C ASP A 37 -0.12 -8.26 9.66
N GLY A 38 -0.82 -7.61 8.72
CA GLY A 38 -1.69 -8.27 7.74
C GLY A 38 -3.17 -8.21 8.12
N VAL A 39 -4.02 -8.07 7.10
CA VAL A 39 -5.48 -7.90 7.29
C VAL A 39 -6.19 -9.22 7.63
N LEU A 40 -5.51 -10.34 7.40
CA LEU A 40 -6.01 -11.71 7.61
C LEU A 40 -5.95 -12.16 9.07
N GLY A 41 -5.40 -11.33 9.98
CA GLY A 41 -5.44 -11.59 11.41
C GLY A 41 -6.87 -11.78 11.93
N ALA A 42 -7.02 -12.57 13.00
CA ALA A 42 -8.33 -13.06 13.45
C ALA A 42 -9.32 -11.94 13.79
N SER A 43 -8.82 -10.82 14.31
CA SER A 43 -9.62 -9.64 14.64
C SER A 43 -9.24 -8.38 13.85
N THR A 44 -8.17 -8.41 13.04
CA THR A 44 -7.64 -7.23 12.35
C THR A 44 -8.66 -6.56 11.44
N LEU A 45 -9.41 -7.34 10.65
CA LEU A 45 -10.43 -6.78 9.76
C LEU A 45 -11.53 -6.02 10.52
N ASP A 46 -11.98 -6.55 11.66
CA ASP A 46 -12.98 -5.90 12.50
C ASP A 46 -12.44 -4.64 13.18
N LEU A 47 -11.17 -4.65 13.58
CA LEU A 47 -10.48 -3.46 14.08
C LEU A 47 -10.34 -2.40 12.98
N MET A 48 -10.00 -2.78 11.76
CA MET A 48 -9.94 -1.89 10.59
C MET A 48 -11.31 -1.23 10.33
N ARG A 49 -12.41 -1.98 10.37
CA ARG A 49 -13.78 -1.41 10.31
C ARG A 49 -14.02 -0.40 11.44
N GLN A 50 -13.60 -0.71 12.65
CA GLN A 50 -13.77 0.20 13.79
C GLN A 50 -12.92 1.47 13.64
N ALA A 51 -11.71 1.37 13.10
CA ALA A 51 -10.85 2.51 12.81
C ALA A 51 -11.50 3.48 11.81
N LEU A 52 -12.11 2.95 10.74
CA LEU A 52 -12.86 3.77 9.78
C LEU A 52 -14.09 4.42 10.42
N ARG A 53 -14.86 3.69 11.23
CA ARG A 53 -15.98 4.26 12.00
C ARG A 53 -15.53 5.36 12.97
N ALA A 54 -14.33 5.25 13.53
CA ALA A 54 -13.75 6.27 14.39
C ALA A 54 -13.29 7.53 13.63
N GLY A 55 -13.19 7.47 12.30
CA GLY A 55 -12.91 8.62 11.44
C GLY A 55 -11.55 8.57 10.75
N ALA A 56 -10.94 7.39 10.59
CA ALA A 56 -9.87 7.20 9.63
C ALA A 56 -10.38 7.45 8.20
N ASP A 57 -9.53 8.03 7.36
CA ASP A 57 -9.90 8.57 6.05
C ASP A 57 -9.69 7.54 4.92
N LEU A 58 -8.71 6.64 5.06
CA LEU A 58 -8.34 5.65 4.04
C LEU A 58 -8.19 4.25 4.62
N VAL A 59 -8.42 3.24 3.77
CA VAL A 59 -8.04 1.86 4.04
C VAL A 59 -6.58 1.64 3.62
N GLY A 60 -5.79 1.16 4.56
CA GLY A 60 -4.43 0.68 4.31
C GLY A 60 -4.41 -0.80 3.92
N GLY A 61 -3.33 -1.22 3.27
CA GLY A 61 -3.03 -2.62 3.04
C GLY A 61 -1.54 -2.85 2.84
N ILE A 62 -1.06 -4.05 3.14
CA ILE A 62 0.33 -4.48 2.98
C ILE A 62 0.36 -5.91 2.43
N PRO A 63 -0.19 -6.17 1.23
CA PRO A 63 -0.40 -7.53 0.76
C PRO A 63 0.90 -8.35 0.67
N TRP A 64 2.05 -7.73 0.38
CA TRP A 64 3.30 -8.46 0.11
C TRP A 64 3.89 -9.23 1.30
N ILE A 65 3.46 -8.94 2.54
CA ILE A 65 3.92 -9.69 3.73
C ILE A 65 3.20 -11.02 3.91
N GLU A 66 2.08 -11.22 3.21
CA GLU A 66 1.30 -12.45 3.33
C GLU A 66 2.06 -13.63 2.74
N GLU A 67 1.97 -14.79 3.40
CA GLU A 67 2.84 -15.94 3.16
C GLU A 67 2.75 -16.52 1.74
N THR A 68 1.58 -16.44 1.10
CA THR A 68 1.33 -17.04 -0.21
C THR A 68 0.66 -16.06 -1.17
N PRO A 69 0.88 -16.19 -2.49
CA PRO A 69 0.21 -15.35 -3.49
C PRO A 69 -1.32 -15.34 -3.37
N GLU A 70 -1.93 -16.45 -2.92
CA GLU A 70 -3.36 -16.54 -2.66
C GLU A 70 -3.78 -15.63 -1.50
N LEU A 71 -3.02 -15.63 -0.41
CA LEU A 71 -3.27 -14.77 0.75
C LEU A 71 -3.00 -13.29 0.43
N GLN A 72 -1.96 -12.99 -0.37
CA GLN A 72 -1.68 -11.63 -0.87
C GLN A 72 -2.86 -11.06 -1.67
N ARG A 73 -3.47 -11.89 -2.54
CA ARG A 73 -4.67 -11.52 -3.30
C ARG A 73 -5.87 -11.34 -2.38
N GLN A 74 -6.08 -12.27 -1.45
CA GLN A 74 -7.17 -12.19 -0.48
C GLN A 74 -7.07 -10.92 0.38
N HIS A 75 -5.87 -10.56 0.85
CA HIS A 75 -5.62 -9.32 1.57
C HIS A 75 -6.08 -8.11 0.76
N THR A 76 -5.63 -8.02 -0.50
CA THR A 76 -6.00 -6.93 -1.40
C THR A 76 -7.52 -6.85 -1.58
N ASP A 77 -8.17 -7.99 -1.85
CA ASP A 77 -9.62 -8.06 -2.06
C ASP A 77 -10.40 -7.61 -0.82
N MET A 78 -9.93 -7.97 0.38
CA MET A 78 -10.53 -7.54 1.66
C MET A 78 -10.37 -6.04 1.88
N CYS A 79 -9.22 -5.45 1.57
CA CYS A 79 -9.03 -4.00 1.61
C CYS A 79 -9.99 -3.28 0.66
N PHE A 80 -10.16 -3.76 -0.58
CA PHE A 80 -11.12 -3.19 -1.53
C PHE A 80 -12.58 -3.33 -1.06
N ALA A 81 -12.96 -4.49 -0.51
CA ALA A 81 -14.29 -4.70 0.05
C ALA A 81 -14.58 -3.70 1.19
N LEU A 82 -13.59 -3.46 2.05
CA LEU A 82 -13.69 -2.49 3.13
C LEU A 82 -13.77 -1.05 2.60
N ALA A 83 -12.94 -0.69 1.62
CA ALA A 83 -12.99 0.64 1.00
C ALA A 83 -14.35 0.92 0.34
N LYS A 84 -14.98 -0.11 -0.25
CA LYS A 84 -16.35 -0.05 -0.78
C LYS A 84 -17.39 0.15 0.31
N GLU A 85 -17.30 -0.59 1.43
CA GLU A 85 -18.21 -0.46 2.56
C GLU A 85 -18.26 0.98 3.09
N PHE A 86 -17.12 1.65 3.14
CA PHE A 86 -16.99 3.02 3.68
C PHE A 86 -16.92 4.12 2.61
N ASN A 87 -16.95 3.75 1.33
CA ASN A 87 -16.72 4.64 0.19
C ASN A 87 -15.48 5.52 0.34
N CYS A 88 -14.35 4.95 0.77
CA CYS A 88 -13.10 5.66 0.97
C CYS A 88 -12.00 5.22 -0.01
N ASP A 89 -10.88 5.94 0.04
CA ASP A 89 -9.72 5.71 -0.81
C ASP A 89 -8.77 4.68 -0.18
N LEU A 90 -7.85 4.15 -0.97
CA LEU A 90 -6.91 3.10 -0.58
C LEU A 90 -5.46 3.59 -0.62
N HIS A 91 -4.66 3.13 0.34
CA HIS A 91 -3.22 3.32 0.33
C HIS A 91 -2.50 2.03 0.70
N PHE A 92 -1.84 1.41 -0.27
CA PHE A 92 -1.10 0.17 -0.08
C PHE A 92 0.39 0.42 0.15
N VAL A 93 1.01 -0.37 1.01
CA VAL A 93 2.46 -0.62 0.99
C VAL A 93 2.65 -1.85 0.11
N CYS A 94 3.27 -1.68 -1.06
CA CYS A 94 3.44 -2.75 -2.03
C CYS A 94 4.92 -3.09 -2.20
N ASP A 95 5.19 -4.39 -2.23
CA ASP A 95 6.42 -4.98 -2.75
C ASP A 95 7.71 -4.29 -2.27
N ASP A 96 7.87 -4.09 -0.95
CA ASP A 96 9.08 -3.46 -0.34
C ASP A 96 10.25 -4.46 -0.25
N VAL A 97 10.53 -5.11 -1.37
CA VAL A 97 11.54 -6.15 -1.54
C VAL A 97 12.09 -6.13 -2.98
N ILE A 98 13.36 -6.47 -3.17
CA ILE A 98 13.94 -6.73 -4.49
C ILE A 98 13.75 -8.20 -4.84
N ASP A 99 12.54 -8.55 -5.28
CA ASP A 99 12.17 -9.88 -5.74
C ASP A 99 11.40 -9.80 -7.07
N PRO A 100 11.89 -10.41 -8.17
CA PRO A 100 11.19 -10.38 -9.46
C PRO A 100 9.86 -11.15 -9.49
N LEU A 101 9.54 -11.92 -8.44
CA LEU A 101 8.31 -12.69 -8.32
C LEU A 101 7.26 -12.03 -7.42
N MET A 102 7.59 -10.92 -6.74
CA MET A 102 6.69 -10.24 -5.82
C MET A 102 5.76 -9.26 -6.53
N ARG A 103 4.52 -9.66 -6.82
CA ARG A 103 3.63 -9.01 -7.81
C ARG A 103 2.38 -8.34 -7.23
N THR A 104 2.42 -7.87 -5.98
CA THR A 104 1.20 -7.36 -5.34
C THR A 104 0.73 -6.03 -5.95
N LEU A 105 1.64 -5.16 -6.40
CA LEU A 105 1.28 -3.92 -7.12
C LEU A 105 0.49 -4.20 -8.40
N GLU A 106 0.89 -5.23 -9.18
CA GLU A 106 0.18 -5.61 -10.40
C GLU A 106 -1.27 -5.97 -10.05
N TYR A 107 -1.47 -6.80 -9.03
CA TYR A 107 -2.81 -7.21 -8.60
C TYR A 107 -3.64 -6.03 -8.05
N VAL A 108 -3.03 -5.13 -7.27
CA VAL A 108 -3.69 -3.90 -6.80
C VAL A 108 -4.17 -3.05 -7.98
N ALA A 109 -3.35 -2.87 -9.02
CA ALA A 109 -3.73 -2.13 -10.22
C ALA A 109 -4.88 -2.82 -10.98
N GLN A 110 -4.84 -4.16 -11.12
CA GLN A 110 -5.94 -4.94 -11.72
C GLN A 110 -7.25 -4.76 -10.95
N GLN A 111 -7.22 -4.89 -9.62
CA GLN A 111 -8.40 -4.72 -8.78
C GLN A 111 -8.93 -3.29 -8.82
N THR A 112 -8.06 -2.29 -8.88
CA THR A 112 -8.46 -0.89 -9.03
C THR A 112 -9.31 -0.69 -10.28
N ILE A 113 -8.89 -1.26 -11.42
CA ILE A 113 -9.64 -1.18 -12.68
C ILE A 113 -10.95 -1.97 -12.59
N ALA A 114 -10.86 -3.24 -12.15
CA ALA A 114 -12.00 -4.15 -12.10
C ALA A 114 -13.11 -3.65 -11.17
N GLN A 115 -12.74 -2.98 -10.08
CA GLN A 115 -13.66 -2.47 -9.08
C GLN A 115 -14.09 -1.02 -9.32
N GLN A 116 -13.63 -0.39 -10.39
CA GLN A 116 -13.95 0.99 -10.77
C GLN A 116 -13.47 2.03 -9.73
N TRP A 117 -12.30 1.80 -9.12
CA TRP A 117 -11.70 2.68 -8.11
C TRP A 117 -10.55 3.54 -8.66
N GLN A 118 -10.50 3.74 -9.98
CA GLN A 118 -9.42 4.50 -10.61
C GLN A 118 -9.28 5.91 -10.04
N GLY A 119 -8.05 6.37 -9.82
CA GLY A 119 -7.75 7.68 -9.23
C GLY A 119 -7.98 7.75 -7.71
N ARG A 120 -8.40 6.65 -7.06
CA ARG A 120 -8.67 6.58 -5.60
C ARG A 120 -7.74 5.62 -4.86
N VAL A 121 -6.69 5.13 -5.52
CA VAL A 121 -5.77 4.14 -4.99
C VAL A 121 -4.35 4.66 -5.11
N SER A 122 -3.58 4.51 -4.04
CA SER A 122 -2.17 4.82 -4.02
C SER A 122 -1.36 3.63 -3.51
N ALA A 123 -0.11 3.54 -3.95
CA ALA A 123 0.82 2.52 -3.50
C ALA A 123 2.16 3.18 -3.14
N THR A 124 2.80 2.71 -2.06
CA THR A 124 4.11 3.18 -1.63
C THR A 124 5.15 2.06 -1.71
N GLN A 125 6.42 2.45 -1.78
CA GLN A 125 7.61 1.61 -2.00
C GLN A 125 7.70 1.04 -3.42
N CYS A 126 6.96 -0.03 -3.71
CA CYS A 126 6.94 -0.69 -5.03
C CYS A 126 8.35 -1.08 -5.51
N ALA A 127 9.22 -1.50 -4.59
CA ALA A 127 10.65 -1.72 -4.86
C ALA A 127 10.88 -2.89 -5.84
N ALA A 128 10.01 -3.91 -5.83
CA ALA A 128 10.11 -5.05 -6.74
C ALA A 128 10.09 -4.67 -8.23
N LEU A 129 9.52 -3.52 -8.61
CA LEU A 129 9.59 -3.00 -9.99
C LEU A 129 11.04 -2.88 -10.49
N ALA A 130 11.99 -2.60 -9.60
CA ALA A 130 13.41 -2.52 -9.95
C ALA A 130 14.05 -3.89 -10.25
N ALA A 131 13.43 -4.99 -9.79
CA ALA A 131 13.90 -6.35 -10.00
C ALA A 131 13.32 -7.01 -11.26
N TYR A 132 12.20 -6.50 -11.77
CA TYR A 132 11.53 -7.04 -12.95
C TYR A 132 12.36 -6.91 -14.22
N ASP A 133 12.15 -7.82 -15.16
CA ASP A 133 12.63 -7.65 -16.53
C ASP A 133 11.91 -6.48 -17.22
N ASP A 134 12.55 -5.92 -18.24
CA ASP A 134 12.09 -4.69 -18.88
C ASP A 134 10.76 -4.85 -19.65
N GLU A 135 10.45 -6.05 -20.15
CA GLU A 135 9.17 -6.29 -20.82
C GLU A 135 8.04 -6.33 -19.79
N TYR A 136 8.24 -7.09 -18.72
CA TYR A 136 7.22 -7.24 -17.68
C TYR A 136 6.95 -5.92 -16.96
N VAL A 137 7.99 -5.18 -16.57
CA VAL A 137 7.81 -3.90 -15.87
C VAL A 137 7.06 -2.87 -16.72
N ALA A 138 7.30 -2.84 -18.03
CA ALA A 138 6.59 -1.94 -18.93
C ALA A 138 5.08 -2.23 -18.94
N ARG A 139 4.69 -3.52 -18.91
CA ARG A 139 3.27 -3.91 -18.79
C ARG A 139 2.67 -3.50 -17.46
N VAL A 140 3.39 -3.68 -16.35
CA VAL A 140 2.92 -3.30 -15.02
C VAL A 140 2.78 -1.78 -14.90
N ILE A 141 3.74 -1.01 -15.40
CA ILE A 141 3.66 0.46 -15.42
C ILE A 141 2.45 0.95 -16.23
N GLU A 142 2.19 0.36 -17.40
CA GLU A 142 1.00 0.71 -18.18
C GLU A 142 -0.29 0.37 -17.44
N LEU A 143 -0.32 -0.74 -16.69
CA LEU A 143 -1.47 -1.11 -15.88
C LEU A 143 -1.69 -0.14 -14.70
N VAL A 144 -0.62 0.26 -14.02
CA VAL A 144 -0.63 1.29 -12.97
C VAL A 144 -1.18 2.61 -13.53
N ARG A 145 -0.73 3.00 -14.74
CA ARG A 145 -1.22 4.19 -15.44
C ARG A 145 -2.71 4.10 -15.77
N GLN A 146 -3.17 2.98 -16.34
CA GLN A 146 -4.59 2.75 -16.66
C GLN A 146 -5.48 2.75 -15.42
N ALA A 147 -4.96 2.21 -14.32
CA ALA A 147 -5.63 2.21 -13.03
C ALA A 147 -5.67 3.59 -12.37
N GLY A 148 -4.89 4.57 -12.86
CA GLY A 148 -4.79 5.89 -12.27
C GLY A 148 -4.24 5.83 -10.83
N LEU A 149 -3.31 4.91 -10.58
CA LEU A 149 -2.66 4.79 -9.28
C LEU A 149 -1.68 5.95 -9.06
N THR A 150 -1.63 6.46 -7.84
CA THR A 150 -0.52 7.34 -7.41
C THR A 150 0.58 6.50 -6.74
N ILE A 151 1.83 6.63 -7.20
CA ILE A 151 2.97 5.92 -6.61
C ILE A 151 3.81 6.85 -5.73
N PHE A 152 4.00 6.47 -4.46
CA PHE A 152 4.88 7.13 -3.52
C PHE A 152 6.22 6.40 -3.41
N CYS A 153 7.32 7.10 -3.66
CA CYS A 153 8.66 6.55 -3.49
C CYS A 153 9.35 7.18 -2.26
N ASN A 154 9.48 6.40 -1.19
CA ASN A 154 10.21 6.81 0.00
C ASN A 154 11.71 6.49 -0.15
N SER A 155 12.39 7.19 -1.06
CA SER A 155 13.77 6.91 -1.47
C SER A 155 14.77 6.76 -0.32
N HIS A 156 14.67 7.58 0.73
CA HIS A 156 15.55 7.50 1.89
C HIS A 156 15.32 6.25 2.73
N VAL A 157 14.07 5.79 2.86
CA VAL A 157 13.73 4.54 3.55
C VAL A 157 14.16 3.35 2.70
N ALA A 158 13.86 3.38 1.39
CA ALA A 158 14.17 2.30 0.47
C ALA A 158 15.67 1.96 0.43
N LEU A 159 16.54 2.97 0.52
CA LEU A 159 17.99 2.78 0.56
C LEU A 159 18.51 2.03 1.80
N ILE A 160 17.74 2.00 2.88
CA ILE A 160 18.17 1.45 4.18
C ILE A 160 17.37 0.21 4.56
N ALA A 161 16.10 0.12 4.16
CA ALA A 161 15.14 -0.83 4.71
C ALA A 161 14.49 -1.75 3.68
N THR A 162 14.60 -1.48 2.37
CA THR A 162 14.05 -2.40 1.36
C THR A 162 14.75 -3.76 1.50
N ASP A 163 13.96 -4.82 1.53
CA ASP A 163 14.49 -6.16 1.72
C ASP A 163 15.12 -6.69 0.42
N PHE A 164 16.25 -7.38 0.53
CA PHE A 164 16.91 -8.03 -0.60
C PHE A 164 17.98 -9.01 -0.09
N ALA A 165 18.29 -10.02 -0.91
CA ALA A 165 19.33 -10.98 -0.58
C ALA A 165 20.70 -10.28 -0.40
N PRO A 166 21.48 -10.57 0.65
CA PRO A 166 22.76 -9.90 0.94
C PRO A 166 23.87 -10.36 -0.02
N GLN A 167 23.75 -9.98 -1.29
CA GLN A 167 24.62 -10.36 -2.39
C GLN A 167 25.08 -9.13 -3.19
N GLN A 168 26.36 -9.09 -3.55
CA GLN A 168 26.92 -8.07 -4.42
C GLN A 168 26.60 -8.36 -5.90
N PRO A 169 26.29 -7.35 -6.73
CA PRO A 169 26.17 -5.93 -6.38
C PRO A 169 24.89 -5.60 -5.59
N TRP A 170 24.99 -4.68 -4.62
CA TRP A 170 23.83 -4.23 -3.84
C TRP A 170 22.85 -3.43 -4.72
N PRO A 171 21.55 -3.75 -4.71
CA PRO A 171 20.55 -2.96 -5.41
C PRO A 171 20.35 -1.61 -4.72
N ARG A 172 19.77 -0.64 -5.44
CA ARG A 172 19.41 0.67 -4.87
C ARG A 172 18.18 0.60 -3.94
N GLY A 173 17.38 -0.45 -4.01
CA GLY A 173 16.11 -0.55 -3.25
C GLY A 173 14.96 0.32 -3.80
N ILE A 174 15.25 1.27 -4.70
CA ILE A 174 14.30 2.28 -5.17
C ILE A 174 13.53 1.78 -6.41
N THR A 175 12.22 2.01 -6.44
CA THR A 175 11.35 1.72 -7.59
C THR A 175 11.73 2.46 -8.88
N ARG A 176 11.11 2.10 -10.00
CA ARG A 176 11.37 2.65 -11.34
C ARG A 176 10.72 4.03 -11.58
N VAL A 177 11.11 5.01 -10.75
CA VAL A 177 10.50 6.37 -10.73
C VAL A 177 10.59 7.07 -12.08
N ALA A 178 11.72 6.99 -12.78
CA ALA A 178 11.90 7.66 -14.06
C ALA A 178 10.97 7.10 -15.13
N GLU A 179 10.82 5.77 -15.19
CA GLU A 179 9.94 5.09 -16.12
C GLU A 179 8.46 5.33 -15.82
N LEU A 180 8.07 5.35 -14.54
CA LEU A 180 6.72 5.72 -14.10
C LEU A 180 6.35 7.14 -14.56
N LEU A 181 7.23 8.11 -14.31
CA LEU A 181 7.02 9.51 -14.74
C LEU A 181 6.95 9.63 -16.26
N ALA A 182 7.81 8.92 -17.00
CA ALA A 182 7.79 8.93 -18.46
C ALA A 182 6.50 8.34 -19.04
N ALA A 183 5.88 7.38 -18.34
CA ALA A 183 4.59 6.81 -18.70
C ALA A 183 3.40 7.70 -18.31
N GLY A 184 3.60 8.77 -17.53
CA GLY A 184 2.53 9.65 -17.06
C GLY A 184 1.75 9.10 -15.86
N VAL A 185 2.41 8.27 -15.04
CA VAL A 185 1.96 7.90 -13.69
C VAL A 185 2.30 9.01 -12.71
#